data_AF-A0A7Y4TIF6-F1
#
_entry.id   AF-A0A7Y4TIF6-F1
#
_cell.length_a   1.000
_cell.length_b   1.000
_cell.length_c   1.000
_cell.angle_alpha   90.00
_cell.angle_beta   90.00
_cell.angle_gamma   90.00
#
_symmetry.space_group_name_H-M   'P 1'
#
loop_
_entity.id
_entity.type
_entity.pdbx_description
1 polymer ?
#
loop_
_entity_poly.entity_id
_entity_poly.type
_entity_poly.pdbx_seq_one_letter_code
_entity_poly.pdbx_strand_id
1 'polypeptide(L)' 'MSKQVVTIDGQETVVREDTAKSFRGVYWALLTMAAFILIAALLFFGGFLKLASDGKINNAPAQTERDAGR' A
#
# COMPACT_ATOMS: atom_id res chain seq x y z
N MET A 1 27.72 -27.37 -1.36
CA MET A 1 27.50 -25.98 -0.92
C MET A 1 27.51 -25.08 -2.15
N SER A 2 26.33 -24.76 -2.70
CA SER A 2 26.22 -23.90 -3.90
C SER A 2 26.34 -22.43 -3.48
N LYS A 3 27.08 -21.63 -4.26
CA LYS A 3 27.12 -20.18 -4.09
C LYS A 3 26.23 -19.57 -5.17
N GLN A 4 25.40 -18.60 -4.80
CA GLN A 4 24.54 -17.87 -5.74
C GLN A 4 25.01 -16.43 -5.85
N VAL A 5 24.92 -15.90 -7.07
CA VAL A 5 25.22 -14.49 -7.36
C VAL A 5 23.98 -13.67 -7.03
N VAL A 6 24.14 -12.64 -6.20
CA VAL A 6 23.09 -11.68 -5.87
C VAL A 6 23.65 -10.29 -6.15
N THR A 7 22.86 -9.47 -6.84
CA THR A 7 23.19 -8.06 -7.07
C THR A 7 22.79 -7.24 -5.85
N ILE A 8 23.76 -6.60 -5.20
CA ILE A 8 23.57 -5.70 -4.06
C ILE A 8 24.21 -4.38 -4.46
N ASP A 9 23.42 -3.29 -4.44
CA ASP A 9 23.89 -1.94 -4.78
C ASP A 9 24.62 -1.85 -6.14
N GLY A 10 24.15 -2.63 -7.12
CA GLY A 10 24.71 -2.67 -8.48
C GLY A 10 25.98 -3.51 -8.62
N GLN A 11 26.48 -4.13 -7.54
CA GLN A 11 27.62 -5.04 -7.57
C GLN A 11 27.17 -6.50 -7.46
N GLU A 12 27.79 -7.36 -8.26
CA GLU A 12 27.57 -8.80 -8.17
C GLU A 12 28.38 -9.38 -7.01
N THR A 13 27.68 -9.89 -6.00
CA THR A 13 28.30 -10.52 -4.83
C THR A 13 27.94 -11.99 -4.77
N VAL A 14 28.96 -12.82 -4.53
CA VAL A 14 28.81 -14.27 -4.43
C VAL A 14 28.52 -14.62 -2.99
N VAL A 15 27.26 -14.92 -2.68
CA VAL A 15 26.79 -15.23 -1.34
C VAL A 15 26.39 -16.71 -1.21
N ARG A 16 26.27 -17.19 0.03
CA ARG A 16 25.69 -18.51 0.30
C ARG A 16 24.23 -18.53 -0.14
N GLU A 17 23.77 -19.72 -0.53
CA GLU A 17 22.39 -19.97 -0.94
C GLU A 17 21.36 -19.50 0.10
N ASP A 18 21.60 -19.72 1.40
CA ASP A 18 20.70 -19.28 2.48
C ASP A 18 20.51 -17.76 2.49
N THR A 19 21.60 -17.03 2.26
CA THR A 19 21.61 -15.57 2.17
C THR A 19 20.92 -15.10 0.88
N ALA A 20 21.14 -15.78 -0.24
CA ALA A 20 20.44 -15.45 -1.50
C ALA A 20 18.92 -15.64 -1.39
N LYS A 21 18.49 -16.68 -0.67
CA LYS A 21 17.06 -16.95 -0.42
C LYS A 21 16.43 -15.88 0.48
N SER A 22 17.12 -15.41 1.51
CA SER A 22 16.60 -14.33 2.36
C SER A 22 16.43 -13.03 1.59
N PHE A 23 17.38 -12.66 0.73
CA PHE A 23 17.26 -11.48 -0.15
C PHE A 23 16.02 -11.56 -1.05
N ARG A 24 15.79 -12.70 -1.71
CA ARG A 24 14.56 -12.89 -2.51
C ARG A 24 13.30 -12.73 -1.67
N GLY A 25 13.28 -13.28 -0.45
CA GLY A 25 12.15 -13.13 0.47
C GLY A 25 11.84 -11.67 0.83
N VAL A 26 12.88 -10.88 1.10
CA VAL A 26 12.74 -9.44 1.40
C VAL A 26 12.16 -8.68 0.20
N TYR A 27 12.65 -8.95 -1.01
CA TYR A 27 12.09 -8.31 -2.22
C TYR A 27 10.61 -8.63 -2.43
N TRP A 28 10.20 -9.88 -2.22
CA TRP A 28 8.79 -10.26 -2.29
C TRP A 28 7.95 -9.57 -1.22
N ALA A 29 8.46 -9.46 0.01
CA ALA A 29 7.77 -8.76 1.09
C ALA A 29 7.60 -7.25 0.80
N LEU A 30 8.63 -6.61 0.24
CA LEU A 30 8.54 -5.20 -0.17
C LEU A 30 7.54 -5.01 -1.30
N LEU A 31 7.52 -5.92 -2.28
CA LEU A 31 6.59 -5.86 -3.41
C LEU A 31 5.13 -6.02 -2.95
N THR A 32 4.84 -6.98 -2.08
CA THR A 32 3.48 -7.18 -1.55
C THR A 32 3.04 -6.01 -0.67
N MET A 33 3.93 -5.45 0.13
CA MET A 33 3.64 -4.24 0.92
C MET A 33 3.34 -3.04 0.02
N ALA A 34 4.15 -2.80 -1.01
CA ALA A 34 3.91 -1.72 -1.97
C ALA A 34 2.56 -1.90 -2.70
N ALA A 35 2.25 -3.13 -3.15
CA ALA A 35 0.97 -3.43 -3.78
C ALA A 35 -0.22 -3.18 -2.84
N PHE A 36 -0.12 -3.57 -1.58
CA PHE A 36 -1.15 -3.30 -0.58
C PHE A 36 -1.40 -1.80 -0.38
N ILE A 37 -0.33 -1.00 -0.26
CA ILE A 37 -0.44 0.46 -0.11
C ILE A 37 -1.14 1.08 -1.32
N LEU A 38 -0.79 0.64 -2.54
CA LEU A 38 -1.42 1.14 -3.76
C LEU A 38 -2.91 0.80 -3.83
N ILE A 39 -3.29 -0.43 -3.48
CA ILE A 39 -4.69 -0.85 -3.44
C ILE A 39 -5.46 -0.05 -2.39
N ALA A 40 -4.91 0.09 -1.18
CA ALA A 40 -5.53 0.87 -0.12
C ALA A 40 -5.73 2.34 -0.53
N ALA A 41 -4.74 2.95 -1.17
CA ALA A 41 -4.85 4.31 -1.70
C ALA A 41 -5.93 4.39 -2.79
N LEU A 42 -5.99 3.45 -3.73
CA LEU A 42 -7.01 3.42 -4.77
C LEU A 42 -8.42 3.26 -4.20
N LEU A 43 -8.60 2.43 -3.17
CA LEU A 43 -9.89 2.27 -2.51
C LEU A 43 -10.29 3.51 -1.71
N PHE A 44 -9.34 4.12 -1.00
CA PHE A 44 -9.57 5.35 -0.25
C PHE A 44 -9.95 6.50 -1.18
N PHE A 45 -9.12 6.80 -2.18
CA PHE A 45 -9.36 7.90 -3.11
C PHE A 45 -10.51 7.59 -4.06
N GLY A 46 -10.65 6.35 -4.54
CA GLY A 46 -11.77 5.95 -5.40
C GLY A 46 -13.11 6.01 -4.67
N GLY A 47 -13.17 5.54 -3.43
CA GLY A 47 -14.35 5.65 -2.58
C GLY A 47 -14.68 7.10 -2.22
N PHE A 48 -13.66 7.89 -1.87
CA PHE A 48 -13.80 9.31 -1.58
C PHE A 48 -14.30 10.12 -2.80
N LEU A 49 -13.70 9.91 -3.98
CA LEU A 49 -14.10 10.58 -5.21
C LEU A 49 -15.53 10.19 -5.62
N LYS A 50 -15.90 8.91 -5.46
CA LYS A 50 -17.28 8.46 -5.71
C LYS A 50 -18.28 9.09 -4.74
N LEU A 51 -17.95 9.16 -3.46
CA LEU A 51 -18.81 9.81 -2.45
C LEU A 51 -18.94 11.32 -2.72
N ALA A 52 -17.86 11.96 -3.17
CA ALA A 52 -17.84 13.37 -3.56
C ALA A 52 -18.67 13.64 -4.82
N SER A 53 -18.57 12.78 -5.84
CA SER A 53 -19.35 12.91 -7.08
C SER A 53 -20.83 12.64 -6.88
N ASP A 54 -21.20 11.79 -5.91
CA ASP A 54 -22.59 11.48 -5.58
C ASP A 54 -23.30 12.60 -4.78
N GLY A 55 -22.64 13.73 -4.51
CA GLY A 55 -23.25 14.92 -3.90
C GLY A 55 -23.67 14.78 -2.44
N LYS A 56 -23.37 13.64 -1.80
CA LYS A 56 -23.77 13.32 -0.41
C LYS A 56 -22.84 13.89 0.67
N ILE A 57 -21.73 14.54 0.29
CA ILE A 57 -20.83 15.22 1.24
C ILE A 57 -21.48 16.50 1.83
N ASN A 58 -22.63 16.94 1.31
CA ASN A 58 -23.36 18.11 1.80
C ASN A 58 -24.10 17.90 3.14
N ASN A 59 -24.16 16.67 3.68
CA ASN A 59 -24.75 16.39 5.00
C ASN A 59 -23.67 16.22 6.08
N ALA A 60 -22.57 16.98 5.96
CA ALA A 60 -21.72 17.32 7.09
C ALA A 60 -22.60 17.88 8.24
N PRO A 61 -22.22 17.70 9.52
CA PRO A 61 -23.10 17.70 10.71
C PRO A 61 -23.80 19.04 11.06
N ALA A 62 -23.87 19.99 10.13
CA ALA A 62 -24.64 21.22 10.26
C ALA A 62 -26.17 21.02 10.17
N GLN A 63 -26.66 19.86 9.72
CA GLN A 63 -28.10 19.57 9.68
C GLN A 63 -28.65 18.97 10.98
N THR A 64 -27.81 18.40 11.84
CA THR A 64 -28.25 17.81 13.11
C THR A 64 -28.67 18.89 14.13
N GLU A 65 -28.16 20.12 13.99
CA GLU A 65 -28.52 21.24 14.85
C GLU A 65 -29.85 21.92 14.45
N ARG A 66 -30.32 21.74 13.21
CA ARG A 66 -31.62 22.27 12.75
C ARG A 66 -32.82 21.42 13.16
N ASP A 67 -32.63 20.11 13.36
CA ASP A 67 -33.71 19.18 13.75
C ASP A 67 -33.87 19.01 15.27
N ALA A 68 -32.89 19.44 16.08
CA ALA A 68 -32.99 19.43 17.55
C ALA A 68 -33.66 20.69 18.14
N GLY A 69 -34.01 21.66 17.29
CA GLY A 69 -34.52 22.99 17.69
C GLY A 69 -35.92 23.32 17.18
N ARG A 70 -36.78 22.32 16.96
CA ARG A 70 -38.21 22.52 16.66
C ARG A 70 -39.11 21.60 17.46
#